data_AF-A0A5S3QLL2-F1
#
_entry.id   AF-A0A5S3QLL2-F1
#
_cell.length_a   1.000
_cell.length_b   1.000
_cell.length_c   1.000
_cell.angle_alpha   90.00
_cell.angle_beta   90.00
_cell.angle_gamma   90.00
#
_symmetry.space_group_name_H-M   'P 1'
#
loop_
_entity.id
_entity.type
_entity.pdbx_description
1 polymer ?
#
loop_
_entity_poly.entity_id
_entity_poly.type
_entity_poly.pdbx_seq_one_letter_code
_entity_poly.pdbx_strand_id
1 'polypeptide(L)'
;MTLKEGLKVAITNEEFYIHYQPQFDLHSKNMVGLEALLRWHHPKLGSVSPAEFIPLAEETGSIVSIGKWVLRSACEQTNAWQRNGHPLLKIAVNVSAYQLTHPSFLEDLKQIIQETS
;
A
#
# COMPACT_ATOMS: atom_id res chain seq x y z
N MET A 1 10.02 18.97 12.54
CA MET A 1 9.31 18.19 11.52
C MET A 1 8.19 17.48 12.21
N THR A 2 6.97 17.93 11.96
CA THR A 2 5.75 17.30 12.46
C THR A 2 5.42 16.09 11.59
N LEU A 3 4.55 15.21 12.09
CA LEU A 3 4.04 14.06 11.33
C LEU A 3 3.41 14.48 10.00
N LYS A 4 2.71 15.63 10.00
CA LYS A 4 2.04 16.22 8.83
C LYS A 4 3.02 16.68 7.75
N GLU A 5 4.16 17.24 8.16
CA GLU A 5 5.24 17.63 7.26
C GLU A 5 5.95 16.40 6.70
N GLY A 6 6.19 15.39 7.54
CA GLY A 6 6.82 14.11 7.16
C GLY A 6 6.03 13.38 6.07
N LEU A 7 4.70 13.27 6.21
CA LEU A 7 3.84 12.58 5.23
C LEU A 7 3.99 13.09 3.80
N LYS A 8 4.25 14.39 3.61
CA LYS A 8 4.40 14.99 2.28
C LYS A 8 5.65 14.53 1.55
N VAL A 9 6.69 14.16 2.28
CA VAL A 9 8.00 13.77 1.74
C VAL A 9 8.30 12.29 1.90
N ALA A 10 7.53 11.57 2.72
CA ALA A 10 7.79 10.18 3.09
C ALA A 10 7.87 9.22 1.88
N ILE A 11 7.10 9.45 0.81
CA ILE A 11 7.23 8.67 -0.44
C ILE A 11 8.58 8.96 -1.12
N THR A 12 8.92 10.23 -1.32
CA THR A 12 10.17 10.65 -1.98
C THR A 12 11.41 10.25 -1.19
N ASN A 13 11.30 10.20 0.14
CA ASN A 13 12.37 9.79 1.04
C ASN A 13 12.44 8.27 1.27
N GLU A 14 11.62 7.47 0.58
CA GLU A 14 11.58 6.01 0.73
C GLU A 14 11.30 5.54 2.17
N GLU A 15 10.52 6.32 2.93
CA GLU A 15 10.20 6.04 4.32
C GLU A 15 9.02 5.07 4.46
N PHE A 16 8.23 4.92 3.39
CA PHE A 16 7.13 3.96 3.32
C PHE A 16 7.61 2.62 2.75
N TYR A 17 7.09 1.54 3.34
CA TYR A 17 7.33 0.18 2.89
C TYR A 17 6.09 -0.68 3.14
N ILE A 18 6.01 -1.82 2.47
CA ILE A 18 4.87 -2.73 2.57
C ILE A 18 5.30 -4.01 3.29
N HIS A 19 4.55 -4.36 4.34
CA HIS A 19 4.58 -5.70 4.91
C HIS A 19 3.49 -6.56 4.26
N TYR A 20 3.83 -7.79 3.88
CA TYR A 20 2.86 -8.75 3.33
C TYR A 20 2.50 -9.77 4.39
N GLN A 21 1.23 -9.76 4.82
CA GLN A 21 0.72 -10.72 5.79
C GLN A 21 0.02 -11.89 5.08
N PRO A 22 0.46 -13.14 5.28
CA PRO A 22 -0.21 -14.31 4.70
C PRO A 22 -1.64 -14.49 5.21
N GLN A 23 -2.54 -14.79 4.29
CA GLN A 23 -3.92 -15.18 4.56
C GLN A 23 -4.09 -16.68 4.26
N PHE A 24 -4.69 -17.41 5.20
CA PHE A 24 -4.87 -18.86 5.12
C PHE A 24 -6.34 -19.23 5.10
N ASP A 25 -6.70 -20.21 4.28
CA ASP A 25 -7.98 -20.88 4.40
C ASP A 25 -7.99 -21.75 5.67
N LEU A 26 -9.01 -21.57 6.51
CA LEU A 26 -9.05 -22.21 7.83
C LEU A 26 -9.24 -23.73 7.75
N HIS A 27 -9.90 -24.22 6.69
CA HIS A 27 -10.20 -25.63 6.50
C HIS A 27 -9.00 -26.39 5.92
N SER A 28 -8.50 -25.96 4.77
CA SER A 28 -7.40 -26.61 4.05
C SER A 28 -6.01 -26.26 4.58
N LYS A 29 -5.90 -25.21 5.42
CA LYS A 29 -4.63 -24.64 5.91
C LYS A 29 -3.70 -24.13 4.80
N ASN A 30 -4.18 -24.05 3.57
CA ASN A 30 -3.42 -23.50 2.46
C ASN A 30 -3.41 -21.98 2.50
N MET A 31 -2.30 -21.38 2.11
CA MET A 31 -2.22 -19.94 1.89
C MET A 31 -3.05 -19.57 0.66
N VAL A 32 -3.98 -18.64 0.81
CA VAL A 32 -4.90 -18.20 -0.26
C VAL A 32 -4.56 -16.84 -0.83
N GLY A 33 -3.73 -16.08 -0.13
CA GLY A 33 -3.33 -14.75 -0.54
C GLY A 33 -2.47 -14.06 0.50
N LEU A 34 -2.23 -12.78 0.25
CA LEU A 34 -1.46 -11.88 1.10
C LEU A 34 -2.24 -10.59 1.27
N GLU A 35 -2.10 -9.95 2.42
CA GLU A 35 -2.54 -8.57 2.63
C GLU A 35 -1.33 -7.64 2.62
N ALA A 36 -1.39 -6.60 1.79
CA ALA A 36 -0.40 -5.52 1.73
C ALA A 36 -0.71 -4.48 2.82
N LEU A 37 0.18 -4.37 3.79
CA LEU A 37 0.05 -3.50 4.95
C LEU A 37 1.11 -2.41 4.92
N LEU A 38 0.68 -1.17 4.72
CA LEU A 38 1.56 0.00 4.73
C LEU A 38 2.25 0.17 6.08
N ARG A 39 3.54 0.48 6.05
CA ARG A 39 4.37 0.80 7.20
C ARG A 39 5.15 2.06 6.91
N TRP A 40 5.43 2.84 7.96
CA TRP A 40 6.22 4.05 7.86
C TRP A 40 7.36 4.00 8.87
N HIS A 41 8.59 4.17 8.39
CA HIS A 41 9.75 4.37 9.23
C HIS A 41 10.24 5.81 9.09
N HIS A 42 9.84 6.66 10.03
CA HIS A 42 10.23 8.07 10.04
C HIS A 42 11.63 8.23 10.63
N PRO A 43 12.54 9.02 10.02
CA PRO A 43 13.95 9.08 10.39
C PRO A 43 14.24 9.51 11.84
N LYS A 44 13.29 10.22 12.47
CA LYS A 44 13.43 10.68 13.87
C LYS A 44 12.53 9.95 14.87
N LEU A 45 11.44 9.36 14.40
CA LEU A 45 10.42 8.75 15.27
C LEU A 45 10.48 7.21 15.21
N GLY A 46 11.26 6.64 14.30
CA GLY A 46 11.28 5.22 14.03
C GLY A 46 9.97 4.78 13.37
N SER A 47 9.52 3.57 13.70
CA SER A 47 8.28 3.02 13.17
C SER A 47 7.06 3.78 13.71
N VAL A 48 6.30 4.38 12.81
CA VAL A 48 5.05 5.10 13.14
C VAL A 48 3.85 4.18 12.86
N SER A 49 2.90 4.12 13.79
CA SER A 49 1.72 3.28 13.63
C SER A 49 0.81 3.78 12.50
N PRO A 50 0.26 2.90 11.64
CA PRO A 50 -0.79 3.27 10.69
C PRO A 50 -1.99 3.97 11.35
N ALA A 51 -2.34 3.60 12.58
CA ALA A 51 -3.41 4.26 13.31
C ALA A 51 -3.13 5.75 13.62
N GLU A 52 -1.86 6.16 13.63
CA GLU A 52 -1.46 7.55 13.88
C GLU A 52 -1.42 8.36 12.58
N PHE A 53 -0.89 7.79 11.49
CA PHE A 53 -0.63 8.55 10.28
C PHE A 53 -1.70 8.43 9.19
N ILE A 54 -2.51 7.36 9.17
CA ILE A 54 -3.58 7.20 8.18
C ILE A 54 -4.67 8.27 8.34
N PRO A 55 -5.21 8.54 9.54
CA PRO A 55 -6.21 9.60 9.70
C PRO A 55 -5.67 10.97 9.27
N LEU A 56 -4.38 11.23 9.56
CA LEU A 56 -3.72 12.46 9.15
C LEU A 56 -3.55 12.53 7.62
N ALA A 57 -3.18 11.42 6.98
CA ALA A 57 -3.08 11.35 5.53
C ALA A 57 -4.44 11.56 4.84
N GLU A 58 -5.53 11.09 5.44
CA GLU A 58 -6.90 11.35 4.97
C GLU A 58 -7.26 12.84 5.10
N GLU A 59 -7.01 13.44 6.28
CA GLU A 59 -7.26 14.86 6.53
C GLU A 59 -6.48 15.77 5.55
N THR A 60 -5.24 15.41 5.21
CA THR A 60 -4.40 16.21 4.31
C THR A 60 -4.56 15.88 2.83
N GLY A 61 -5.35 14.87 2.47
CA GLY A 61 -5.45 14.34 1.12
C GLY A 61 -4.21 13.57 0.66
N SER A 62 -3.15 13.45 1.49
CA SER A 62 -1.96 12.66 1.19
C SER A 62 -2.27 11.16 1.03
N ILE A 63 -3.41 10.69 1.55
CA ILE A 63 -3.87 9.31 1.38
C ILE A 63 -4.06 8.94 -0.09
N VAL A 64 -4.36 9.91 -0.96
CA VAL A 64 -4.53 9.65 -2.39
C VAL A 64 -3.20 9.30 -3.03
N SER A 65 -2.13 10.08 -2.79
CA SER A 65 -0.80 9.79 -3.34
C SER A 65 -0.19 8.54 -2.71
N ILE A 66 -0.35 8.36 -1.40
CA ILE A 66 0.09 7.16 -0.68
C ILE A 66 -0.62 5.93 -1.25
N GLY A 67 -1.94 5.98 -1.42
CA GLY A 67 -2.72 4.87 -1.96
C GLY A 67 -2.31 4.49 -3.40
N LYS A 68 -2.01 5.48 -4.27
CA LYS A 68 -1.44 5.20 -5.60
C LYS A 68 -0.09 4.48 -5.52
N TRP A 69 0.79 4.93 -4.62
CA TRP A 69 2.08 4.29 -4.40
C TRP A 69 1.91 2.85 -3.91
N VAL A 70 1.04 2.61 -2.92
CA VAL A 70 0.77 1.25 -2.40
C VAL A 70 0.23 0.32 -3.48
N LEU A 71 -0.74 0.78 -4.28
CA LEU A 71 -1.34 -0.02 -5.37
C LEU A 71 -0.27 -0.41 -6.39
N ARG A 72 0.55 0.54 -6.84
CA ARG A 72 1.63 0.28 -7.79
C ARG A 72 2.63 -0.72 -7.24
N SER A 73 3.14 -0.50 -6.02
CA SER A 73 4.11 -1.40 -5.39
C SER A 73 3.54 -2.80 -5.20
N ALA A 74 2.26 -2.95 -4.86
CA ALA A 74 1.61 -4.26 -4.75
C ALA A 74 1.51 -4.99 -6.10
N CYS A 75 1.14 -4.29 -7.19
CA CYS A 75 1.10 -4.88 -8.51
C CYS A 75 2.50 -5.27 -9.01
N GLU A 76 3.48 -4.38 -8.87
CA GLU A 76 4.88 -4.65 -9.24
C GLU A 76 5.45 -5.85 -8.46
N GLN A 77 5.20 -5.92 -7.16
CA GLN A 77 5.64 -7.04 -6.32
C GLN A 77 4.98 -8.36 -6.72
N THR A 78 3.68 -8.34 -7.04
CA THR A 78 2.96 -9.53 -7.54
C THR A 78 3.63 -10.06 -8.79
N ASN A 79 3.93 -9.17 -9.74
CA ASN A 79 4.57 -9.54 -10.99
C ASN A 79 6.03 -9.99 -10.83
N ALA A 80 6.76 -9.43 -9.87
CA ALA A 80 8.10 -9.90 -9.53
C ALA A 80 8.05 -11.33 -8.97
N TRP A 81 7.10 -11.64 -8.09
CA TRP A 81 6.95 -13.00 -7.57
C TRP A 81 6.56 -14.01 -8.64
N GLN A 82 5.62 -13.67 -9.52
CA GLN A 82 5.24 -14.54 -10.64
C GLN A 82 6.43 -14.83 -11.56
N ARG A 83 7.22 -13.79 -11.90
CA ARG A 83 8.45 -13.94 -12.71
C ARG A 83 9.49 -14.85 -12.04
N ASN A 84 9.53 -14.88 -10.72
CA ASN A 84 10.40 -15.76 -9.94
C ASN A 84 9.83 -17.18 -9.74
N GLY A 85 8.71 -17.53 -10.41
CA GLY A 85 8.12 -18.87 -10.36
C GLY A 85 7.24 -19.14 -9.15
N HIS A 86 6.90 -18.13 -8.36
CA HIS A 86 5.89 -18.29 -7.31
C HIS A 86 4.49 -18.46 -7.93
N PRO A 87 3.59 -19.22 -7.27
CA PRO A 87 2.22 -19.36 -7.73
C PRO A 87 1.53 -18.00 -7.81
N LEU A 88 0.46 -17.90 -8.61
CA LEU A 88 -0.34 -16.69 -8.69
C LEU A 88 -0.97 -16.40 -7.32
N LEU A 89 -0.42 -15.42 -6.60
CA LEU A 89 -0.90 -15.01 -5.29
C LEU A 89 -1.85 -13.82 -5.42
N LYS A 90 -2.99 -13.92 -4.75
CA LYS A 90 -3.89 -12.77 -4.58
C LYS A 90 -3.28 -11.84 -3.54
N ILE A 91 -3.16 -10.55 -3.86
CA ILE A 91 -2.80 -9.51 -2.89
C ILE A 91 -4.01 -8.64 -2.63
N ALA A 92 -4.43 -8.54 -1.37
CA ALA A 92 -5.40 -7.58 -0.89
C ALA A 92 -4.69 -6.26 -0.56
N VAL A 93 -5.22 -5.14 -1.07
CA VAL A 93 -4.72 -3.78 -0.78
C VAL A 93 -5.81 -3.00 -0.06
N ASN A 94 -5.46 -2.40 1.07
CA ASN A 94 -6.35 -1.54 1.83
C ASN A 94 -6.54 -0.19 1.11
N VAL A 95 -7.79 0.22 0.92
CA VAL A 95 -8.15 1.48 0.25
C VAL A 95 -8.99 2.32 1.22
N SER A 96 -8.56 3.55 1.46
CA SER A 96 -9.32 4.52 2.26
C SER A 96 -10.64 4.88 1.56
N ALA A 97 -11.70 5.11 2.33
CA ALA A 97 -12.97 5.63 1.80
C ALA A 97 -12.77 6.97 1.07
N TYR A 98 -11.90 7.84 1.58
CA TYR A 98 -11.55 9.11 0.94
C TYR A 98 -10.94 8.86 -0.44
N GLN A 99 -9.97 7.96 -0.53
CA GLN A 99 -9.34 7.59 -1.80
C GLN A 99 -10.35 6.98 -2.77
N LEU A 100 -11.19 6.05 -2.32
CA LEU A 100 -12.17 5.35 -3.16
C LEU A 100 -13.18 6.31 -3.80
N THR A 101 -13.58 7.35 -3.08
CA THR A 101 -14.50 8.39 -3.58
C THR A 101 -13.82 9.47 -4.42
N HIS A 102 -12.48 9.47 -4.51
CA HIS A 102 -11.76 10.47 -5.29
C HIS A 102 -12.03 10.30 -6.79
N PRO A 103 -12.37 11.36 -7.55
CA PRO A 103 -12.78 11.23 -8.95
C PRO A 103 -11.77 10.54 -9.87
N SER A 104 -10.47 10.65 -9.55
CA SER A 104 -9.40 10.03 -10.34
C SER A 104 -9.15 8.55 -10.01
N PHE A 105 -9.73 8.02 -8.92
CA PHE A 105 -9.34 6.72 -8.37
C PHE A 105 -9.42 5.59 -9.40
N LEU A 106 -10.54 5.49 -10.12
CA LEU A 106 -10.74 4.43 -11.11
C LEU A 106 -9.75 4.54 -12.27
N GLU A 107 -9.46 5.75 -12.71
CA GLU A 107 -8.52 5.98 -13.81
C GLU A 107 -7.09 5.68 -13.39
N ASP A 108 -6.70 6.14 -12.20
CA ASP A 108 -5.40 5.84 -11.60
C ASP A 108 -5.20 4.33 -11.44
N LEU A 109 -6.23 3.60 -10.97
CA LEU A 109 -6.16 2.15 -10.80
C LEU A 109 -5.97 1.42 -12.13
N LYS A 110 -6.73 1.80 -13.17
CA LYS A 110 -6.59 1.22 -14.50
C LYS A 110 -5.20 1.46 -15.07
N GLN A 111 -4.70 2.69 -14.97
CA GLN A 111 -3.37 3.05 -15.44
C GLN A 111 -2.29 2.24 -14.72
N ILE A 112 -2.36 2.15 -13.39
CA ILE A 112 -1.41 1.36 -12.60
C ILE A 112 -1.42 -0.10 -13.05
N ILE A 113 -2.60 -0.73 -13.18
CA ILE A 113 -2.70 -2.12 -13.64
C ILE A 113 -2.08 -2.26 -15.03
N GLN A 114 -2.38 -1.37 -15.97
CA GLN A 114 -1.84 -1.42 -17.33
C GLN A 114 -0.30 -1.30 -17.38
N GLU A 115 0.28 -0.42 -16.58
CA GLU A 115 1.72 -0.18 -16.56
C GLU A 115 2.50 -1.28 -15.82
N THR A 116 1.83 -2.00 -14.91
CA THR A 116 2.48 -2.97 -14.03
C THR A 116 2.19 -4.42 -14.40
N SER A 117 1.24 -4.70 -15.31
CA SER A 117 0.87 -6.05 -15.76
C SER A 117 1.91 -6.72 -16.66
#